data_AF-A0A8J2J360-F1
#
_entry.id   AF-A0A8J2J360-F1
#
_cell.length_a   1.000
_cell.length_b   1.000
_cell.length_c   1.000
_cell.angle_alpha   90.00
_cell.angle_beta   90.00
_cell.angle_gamma   90.00
#
_symmetry.space_group_name_H-M   'P 1'
#
loop_
_entity.id
_entity.type
_entity.pdbx_description
1 polymer ?
#
loop_
_entity_poly.entity_id
_entity_poly.type
_entity_poly.pdbx_seq_one_letter_code
_entity_poly.pdbx_strand_id
1 'polypeptide(L)'
;MMGLLNYLLFFVVGLSQAIPNASNPAKAVLEEAINALGGASTLGNIQDVTYRGAKIYRSRSTGESFALTGVDNSVSSVGVQNVTFSFHDGQLMQRIDRHHQMGPYWTWARPVLNPIDMSLVIRDGDDGYAAVAEGSYSLFAPGAPPSGPLDGLLAAYLINEATKMSPLLLNRVLLGDNYSLKQETFTSGARRTAIHDKSLKLA
;
A
#
# COMPACT_ATOMS: atom_id res chain seq x y z
N MET A 1 7.66 -25.95 3.98
CA MET A 1 6.49 -25.41 4.72
C MET A 1 6.81 -23.97 5.07
N MET A 2 6.58 -23.03 4.14
CA MET A 2 6.99 -21.61 4.28
C MET A 2 5.74 -20.76 4.15
N GLY A 3 5.34 -20.14 5.27
CA GLY A 3 4.35 -19.09 5.31
C GLY A 3 5.03 -17.74 5.17
N LEU A 4 4.48 -16.87 4.32
CA LEU A 4 4.83 -15.46 4.21
C LEU A 4 3.51 -14.69 4.09
N LEU A 5 3.01 -14.20 5.23
CA LEU A 5 2.03 -13.12 5.27
C LEU A 5 2.82 -11.81 5.37
N ASN A 6 2.76 -10.99 4.33
CA ASN A 6 3.23 -9.61 4.35
C ASN A 6 2.13 -8.73 4.95
N TYR A 7 2.36 -8.23 6.16
CA TYR A 7 1.56 -7.16 6.75
C TYR A 7 2.34 -5.85 6.69
N LEU A 8 1.86 -4.90 5.90
CA LEU A 8 2.29 -3.50 5.96
C LEU A 8 1.64 -2.85 7.17
N LEU A 9 2.37 -2.81 8.28
CA LEU A 9 2.08 -1.96 9.44
C LEU A 9 2.66 -0.55 9.20
N PHE A 10 1.83 0.47 9.38
CA PHE A 10 2.31 1.85 9.50
C PHE A 10 2.96 2.03 10.88
N PHE A 11 4.28 2.12 10.91
CA PHE A 11 5.05 2.46 12.11
C PHE A 11 5.31 3.96 12.18
N VAL A 12 4.73 4.62 13.18
CA VAL A 12 5.22 5.93 13.60
C VAL A 12 6.43 5.69 14.50
N VAL A 13 7.61 6.10 14.04
CA VAL A 13 8.84 6.09 14.85
C VAL A 13 8.81 7.33 15.74
N GLY A 14 8.12 7.23 16.87
CA GLY A 14 8.28 8.17 17.98
C GLY A 14 9.49 7.76 18.83
N LEU A 15 10.43 8.69 19.07
CA LEU A 15 11.36 8.57 20.19
C LEU A 15 10.54 8.29 21.44
N SER A 16 10.92 7.25 22.20
CA SER A 16 10.26 6.86 23.45
C SER A 16 10.34 7.97 24.49
N GLN A 17 9.48 8.98 24.38
CA GLN A 17 9.11 9.82 25.50
C GLN A 17 8.01 9.07 26.25
N ALA A 18 8.17 8.97 27.57
CA ALA A 18 7.17 8.34 28.42
C ALA A 18 5.82 9.00 28.13
N ILE A 19 4.85 8.21 27.65
CA ILE A 19 3.47 8.68 27.43
C ILE A 19 3.01 9.17 28.81
N PRO A 20 2.82 10.49 29.02
CA PRO A 20 2.36 11.00 30.30
C PRO A 20 1.02 10.32 30.61
N ASN A 21 0.75 10.02 31.88
CA ASN A 21 -0.46 9.32 32.36
C ASN A 21 -1.73 9.84 31.66
N ALA A 22 -2.07 9.22 30.53
CA ALA A 22 -3.21 9.56 29.72
C ALA A 22 -4.32 8.58 30.10
N SER A 23 -5.52 9.10 30.35
CA SER A 23 -6.71 8.29 30.65
C SER A 23 -7.02 7.28 29.53
N ASN A 24 -6.54 7.53 28.31
CA ASN A 24 -6.50 6.58 27.20
C ASN A 24 -5.15 6.66 26.45
N PRO A 25 -4.19 5.76 26.71
CA PRO A 25 -2.88 5.79 26.08
C PRO A 25 -2.91 5.45 24.58
N ALA A 26 -3.95 4.77 24.07
CA ALA A 26 -4.13 4.53 22.64
C ALA A 26 -4.45 5.83 21.90
N LYS A 27 -5.34 6.63 22.49
CA LYS A 27 -5.73 7.93 21.96
C LYS A 27 -4.55 8.90 21.91
N ALA A 28 -3.75 8.96 22.97
CA ALA A 28 -2.57 9.81 23.01
C ALA A 28 -1.58 9.51 21.87
N VAL A 29 -1.32 8.23 21.59
CA VAL A 29 -0.44 7.81 20.48
C VAL A 29 -1.03 8.19 19.12
N LEU A 30 -2.35 8.02 18.93
CA LEU A 30 -3.02 8.43 17.69
C LEU A 30 -2.98 9.94 17.48
N GLU A 31 -3.28 10.72 18.51
CA GLU A 31 -3.25 12.19 18.46
C GLU A 31 -1.83 12.70 18.18
N GLU A 32 -0.81 12.13 18.82
CA GLU A 32 0.59 12.44 18.54
C GLU A 32 0.96 12.16 17.08
N ALA A 33 0.57 11.00 16.56
CA ALA A 33 0.80 10.63 15.16
C ALA A 33 0.09 11.58 14.18
N ILE A 34 -1.16 11.92 14.44
CA ILE A 34 -1.95 12.84 13.61
C ILE A 34 -1.35 14.25 13.66
N ASN A 35 -0.92 14.71 14.83
CA ASN A 35 -0.25 15.99 14.99
C ASN A 35 1.08 16.04 14.23
N ALA A 36 1.86 14.95 14.26
CA ALA A 36 3.10 14.83 13.47
C ALA A 36 2.87 14.87 11.95
N LEU A 37 1.67 14.47 11.49
CA LEU A 37 1.26 14.53 10.09
C LEU A 37 0.63 15.89 9.68
N GLY A 38 0.60 16.87 10.58
CA GLY A 38 0.06 18.21 10.32
C GLY A 38 -1.29 18.50 10.98
N GLY A 39 -1.78 17.60 11.86
CA GLY A 39 -2.98 17.79 12.67
C GLY A 39 -4.27 17.35 11.99
N ALA A 40 -5.30 17.08 12.80
CA ALA A 40 -6.56 16.51 12.34
C ALA A 40 -7.30 17.38 11.33
N SER A 41 -7.24 18.71 11.47
CA SER A 41 -7.85 19.66 10.53
C SER A 41 -7.19 19.61 9.16
N THR A 42 -5.87 19.47 9.10
CA THR A 42 -5.15 19.34 7.82
C THR A 42 -5.48 18.00 7.18
N LEU A 43 -5.41 16.89 7.94
CA LEU A 43 -5.72 15.57 7.41
C LEU A 43 -7.17 15.47 6.91
N GLY A 44 -8.13 16.03 7.62
CA GLY A 44 -9.54 16.03 7.21
C GLY A 44 -9.83 16.79 5.92
N ASN A 45 -8.92 17.67 5.49
CA ASN A 45 -9.08 18.50 4.29
C ASN A 45 -8.22 18.01 3.11
N ILE A 46 -7.51 16.89 3.26
CA ILE A 46 -6.74 16.31 2.16
C ILE A 46 -7.70 15.78 1.10
N GLN A 47 -7.60 16.32 -0.11
CA GLN A 47 -8.35 15.84 -1.27
C GLN A 47 -7.53 14.80 -2.04
N ASP A 48 -6.24 15.06 -2.24
CA ASP A 48 -5.36 14.18 -3.00
C ASP A 48 -3.97 14.06 -2.35
N VAL A 49 -3.36 12.88 -2.45
CA VAL A 49 -1.98 12.62 -2.02
C VAL A 49 -1.27 11.76 -3.05
N THR A 50 -0.13 12.23 -3.57
CA THR A 50 0.71 11.42 -4.46
C THR A 50 2.05 11.09 -3.83
N TYR A 51 2.31 9.79 -3.64
CA TYR A 51 3.64 9.26 -3.36
C TYR A 51 4.38 9.05 -4.67
N ARG A 52 5.43 9.84 -4.93
CA ARG A 52 6.24 9.74 -6.15
C ARG A 52 7.49 8.88 -5.93
N GLY A 53 7.53 7.70 -6.55
CA GLY A 53 8.70 6.81 -6.46
C GLY A 53 9.94 7.36 -7.17
N ALA A 54 9.77 8.21 -8.20
CA ALA A 54 10.87 8.71 -9.04
C ALA A 54 11.94 9.53 -8.31
N LYS A 55 11.66 10.03 -7.10
CA LYS A 55 12.54 10.93 -6.34
C LYS A 55 13.03 10.35 -5.01
N ILE A 56 12.54 9.17 -4.62
CA ILE A 56 12.99 8.48 -3.41
C ILE A 56 13.97 7.40 -3.86
N TYR A 57 15.26 7.65 -3.69
CA TYR A 57 16.30 6.65 -3.88
C TYR A 57 16.00 5.44 -2.99
N ARG A 58 15.41 4.38 -3.56
CA ARG A 58 15.27 3.08 -2.90
C ARG A 58 16.52 2.28 -3.24
N SER A 59 17.41 2.14 -2.25
CA SER A 59 18.67 1.37 -2.36
C SER A 59 18.46 -0.14 -2.47
N ARG A 60 17.20 -0.61 -2.45
CA ARG A 60 16.83 -2.02 -2.62
C ARG A 60 15.72 -2.11 -3.65
N SER A 61 15.98 -2.88 -4.71
CA SER A 61 14.96 -3.33 -5.65
C SER A 61 13.88 -4.08 -4.89
N THR A 62 12.62 -3.71 -5.12
CA THR A 62 11.50 -4.58 -4.74
C THR A 62 11.51 -5.70 -5.76
N GLY A 63 12.16 -6.82 -5.43
CA GLY A 63 11.98 -8.05 -6.18
C GLY A 63 10.53 -8.49 -5.99
N GLU A 64 9.65 -8.08 -6.89
CA GLU A 64 8.27 -8.57 -6.93
C GLU A 64 8.31 -9.91 -7.68
N SER A 65 8.58 -10.99 -6.93
CA SER A 65 8.56 -12.34 -7.48
C SER A 65 7.11 -12.83 -7.52
N PHE A 66 6.53 -12.93 -8.72
CA PHE A 66 5.28 -13.66 -8.93
C PHE A 66 5.59 -15.15 -9.06
N ALA A 67 5.49 -15.90 -7.96
CA ALA A 67 5.68 -17.34 -7.97
C ALA A 67 4.39 -18.05 -8.42
N LEU A 68 4.26 -18.30 -9.72
CA LEU A 68 3.42 -19.39 -10.24
C LEU A 68 4.31 -20.64 -10.29
N THR A 69 3.96 -21.69 -9.56
CA THR A 69 4.70 -22.96 -9.55
C THR A 69 5.02 -23.41 -10.98
N GLY A 70 6.31 -23.41 -11.33
CA GLY A 70 6.81 -23.93 -12.62
C GLY A 70 7.06 -22.89 -13.72
N VAL A 71 7.04 -21.59 -13.46
CA VAL A 71 7.41 -20.55 -14.45
C VAL A 71 8.43 -19.54 -13.92
N ASP A 72 9.21 -19.01 -14.86
CA ASP A 72 10.35 -18.11 -14.66
C ASP A 72 9.98 -16.84 -13.88
N ASN A 73 10.82 -16.47 -12.90
CA ASN A 73 10.69 -15.20 -12.19
C ASN A 73 11.35 -14.08 -13.00
N SER A 74 10.57 -13.11 -13.48
CA SER A 74 11.13 -11.93 -14.15
C SER A 74 11.61 -10.90 -13.12
N VAL A 75 12.83 -10.39 -13.28
CA VAL A 75 13.39 -9.33 -12.43
C VAL A 75 13.48 -8.03 -13.22
N SER A 76 12.81 -6.99 -12.72
CA SER A 76 12.97 -5.63 -13.24
C SER A 76 14.29 -5.02 -12.76
N SER A 77 15.10 -4.51 -13.69
CA SER A 77 16.39 -3.86 -13.39
C SER A 77 16.21 -2.43 -12.91
N VAL A 78 15.18 -1.75 -13.39
CA VAL A 78 14.79 -0.40 -12.99
C VAL A 78 13.27 -0.32 -13.00
N GLY A 79 12.68 0.26 -11.96
CA GLY A 79 11.25 0.52 -11.94
C GLY A 79 10.92 1.78 -11.16
N VAL A 80 9.81 2.41 -11.54
CA VAL A 80 9.21 3.52 -10.80
C VAL A 80 7.73 3.23 -10.59
N GLN A 81 7.25 3.56 -9.39
CA GLN A 81 5.85 3.47 -9.04
C GLN A 81 5.41 4.79 -8.41
N ASN A 82 4.34 5.37 -8.94
CA ASN A 82 3.65 6.48 -8.32
C ASN A 82 2.31 5.98 -7.79
N VAL A 83 1.98 6.34 -6.56
CA VAL A 83 0.69 5.99 -5.94
C VAL A 83 -0.02 7.27 -5.58
N THR A 84 -1.16 7.52 -6.22
CA THR A 84 -2.01 8.68 -5.96
C THR A 84 -3.28 8.21 -5.27
N PHE A 85 -3.63 8.86 -4.18
CA PHE A 85 -4.90 8.75 -3.50
C PHE A 85 -5.72 9.99 -3.77
N SER A 86 -7.02 9.80 -3.90
CA SER A 86 -8.03 10.84 -4.02
C SER A 86 -9.20 10.49 -3.10
N PHE A 87 -9.75 11.51 -2.43
CA PHE A 87 -10.77 11.39 -1.39
C PHE A 87 -11.95 12.31 -1.70
N HIS A 88 -12.66 12.01 -2.79
CA HIS A 88 -13.88 12.72 -3.15
C HIS A 88 -15.12 11.98 -2.63
N ASP A 89 -16.10 12.73 -2.13
CA ASP A 89 -17.39 12.21 -1.65
C ASP A 89 -17.28 11.08 -0.61
N GLY A 90 -16.22 11.11 0.20
CA GLY A 90 -15.96 10.10 1.25
C GLY A 90 -15.47 8.75 0.72
N GLN A 91 -15.27 8.61 -0.59
CA GLN A 91 -14.74 7.42 -1.24
C GLN A 91 -13.22 7.53 -1.43
N LEU A 92 -12.52 6.43 -1.20
CA LEU A 92 -11.12 6.28 -1.55
C LEU A 92 -11.01 5.84 -3.00
N MET A 93 -10.32 6.66 -3.78
CA MET A 93 -9.79 6.28 -5.09
C MET A 93 -8.29 6.21 -5.01
N GLN A 94 -7.70 5.15 -5.56
CA GLN A 94 -6.25 5.00 -5.68
C GLN A 94 -5.89 4.75 -7.14
N ARG A 95 -4.88 5.45 -7.63
CA ARG A 95 -4.23 5.18 -8.91
C ARG A 95 -2.78 4.81 -8.68
N ILE A 96 -2.35 3.70 -9.26
CA ILE A 96 -0.97 3.23 -9.23
C ILE A 96 -0.43 3.21 -10.65
N ASP A 97 0.48 4.13 -10.96
CA ASP A 97 1.19 4.15 -12.23
C ASP A 97 2.53 3.46 -12.03
N ARG A 98 2.83 2.45 -12.85
CA ARG A 98 4.08 1.70 -12.82
C ARG A 98 4.77 1.74 -14.16
N HIS A 99 6.09 1.86 -14.10
CA HIS A 99 6.99 1.64 -15.22
C HIS A 99 8.09 0.69 -14.76
N HIS A 100 8.32 -0.36 -15.54
CA HIS A 100 9.34 -1.37 -15.27
C HIS A 100 10.19 -1.62 -16.51
N GLN A 101 11.48 -1.29 -16.41
CA GLN A 101 12.49 -1.78 -17.34
C GLN A 101 12.84 -3.22 -16.95
N MET A 102 12.69 -4.12 -17.91
CA MET A 102 13.08 -5.52 -17.75
C MET A 102 14.61 -5.64 -17.86
N GLY A 103 15.21 -6.38 -16.93
CA GLY A 103 16.64 -6.67 -16.93
C GLY A 103 16.96 -8.00 -17.61
N PRO A 104 18.22 -8.25 -18.01
CA PRO A 104 18.63 -9.49 -18.64
C PRO A 104 18.74 -10.69 -17.67
N TYR A 105 18.39 -10.51 -16.39
CA TYR A 105 18.49 -11.56 -15.38
C TYR A 105 17.25 -12.46 -15.42
N TRP A 106 17.45 -13.74 -15.76
CA TRP A 106 16.47 -14.84 -15.73
C TRP A 106 15.24 -14.66 -16.64
N THR A 107 15.45 -14.47 -17.94
CA THR A 107 14.39 -14.59 -18.95
C THR A 107 14.76 -15.62 -20.00
N TRP A 108 14.05 -16.75 -20.05
CA TRP A 108 14.13 -17.69 -21.18
C TRP A 108 13.02 -17.50 -22.23
N ALA A 109 12.06 -16.61 -21.97
CA ALA A 109 10.83 -16.53 -22.78
C ALA A 109 10.68 -15.29 -23.67
N ARG A 110 11.58 -14.29 -23.62
CA ARG A 110 11.54 -13.11 -24.51
C ARG A 110 12.92 -12.63 -24.96
N PRO A 111 13.19 -12.53 -26.28
CA PRO A 111 14.44 -11.96 -26.79
C PRO A 111 14.49 -10.43 -26.70
N VAL A 112 13.32 -9.77 -26.60
CA VAL A 112 13.21 -8.31 -26.52
C VAL A 112 12.60 -7.92 -25.17
N LEU A 113 13.39 -7.21 -24.36
CA LEU A 113 13.07 -6.79 -23.00
C LEU A 113 12.42 -5.40 -22.99
N ASN A 114 11.36 -5.24 -23.77
CA ASN A 114 10.61 -3.97 -23.81
C ASN A 114 10.11 -3.62 -22.39
N PRO A 115 10.09 -2.32 -22.02
CA PRO A 115 9.52 -1.87 -20.77
C PRO A 115 8.05 -2.27 -20.65
N ILE A 116 7.59 -2.39 -19.40
CA ILE A 116 6.19 -2.62 -19.06
C ILE A 116 5.68 -1.37 -18.36
N ASP A 117 4.67 -0.75 -18.97
CA ASP A 117 3.96 0.40 -18.43
C ASP A 117 2.53 -0.02 -18.10
N MET A 118 2.03 0.36 -16.92
CA MET A 118 0.64 0.15 -16.58
C MET A 118 0.12 1.16 -15.55
N SER A 119 -1.19 1.40 -15.62
CA SER A 119 -1.91 2.21 -14.65
C SER A 119 -3.07 1.39 -14.07
N LEU A 120 -3.05 1.15 -12.77
CA LEU A 120 -4.11 0.46 -12.02
C LEU A 120 -4.95 1.50 -11.29
N VAL A 121 -6.27 1.41 -11.42
CA VAL A 121 -7.23 2.23 -10.67
C VAL A 121 -8.01 1.35 -9.73
N ILE A 122 -8.16 1.78 -8.48
CA ILE A 122 -8.88 1.11 -7.40
C ILE A 122 -9.87 2.12 -6.82
N ARG A 123 -11.10 1.68 -6.57
CA ARG A 123 -12.13 2.47 -5.90
C ARG A 123 -12.76 1.62 -4.80
N ASP A 124 -12.90 2.19 -3.60
CA ASP A 124 -13.63 1.56 -2.50
C ASP A 124 -15.14 1.79 -2.58
N GLY A 125 -15.89 1.28 -1.60
CA GLY A 125 -17.35 1.39 -1.51
C GLY A 125 -18.10 0.13 -1.95
N ASP A 126 -19.45 0.22 -1.94
CA ASP A 126 -20.34 -0.91 -2.22
C ASP A 126 -20.18 -1.46 -3.65
N ASP A 127 -19.94 -0.56 -4.61
CA ASP A 127 -19.58 -0.89 -6.00
C ASP A 127 -18.05 -0.78 -6.23
N GLY A 128 -17.26 -1.13 -5.21
CA GLY A 128 -15.81 -1.06 -5.27
C GLY A 128 -15.24 -1.95 -6.38
N TYR A 129 -14.22 -1.45 -7.07
CA TYR A 129 -13.58 -2.19 -8.16
C TYR A 129 -12.10 -1.88 -8.27
N ALA A 130 -11.38 -2.77 -8.97
CA ALA A 130 -10.03 -2.52 -9.44
C ALA A 130 -9.96 -2.81 -10.94
N ALA A 131 -9.24 -1.99 -11.69
CA ALA A 131 -9.11 -2.14 -13.14
C ALA A 131 -7.75 -1.65 -13.62
N VAL A 132 -7.18 -2.36 -14.58
CA VAL A 132 -6.06 -1.83 -15.37
C VAL A 132 -6.64 -0.84 -16.36
N ALA A 133 -6.38 0.44 -16.13
CA ALA A 133 -6.89 1.55 -16.92
C ALA A 133 -6.00 1.87 -18.13
N GLU A 134 -4.70 1.62 -18.03
CA GLU A 134 -3.71 1.85 -19.09
C GLU A 134 -2.67 0.73 -19.11
N GLY A 135 -2.18 0.38 -20.32
CA GLY A 135 -1.13 -0.60 -20.52
C GLY A 135 -1.50 -2.02 -20.07
N SER A 136 -0.51 -2.85 -19.78
CA SER A 136 -0.75 -4.24 -19.39
C SER A 136 0.38 -4.75 -18.52
N TYR A 137 0.06 -5.57 -17.51
CA TYR A 137 1.07 -6.33 -16.76
C TYR A 137 1.52 -7.62 -17.48
N SER A 138 1.13 -7.81 -18.74
CA SER A 138 1.51 -9.00 -19.52
C SER A 138 3.00 -9.03 -19.83
N LEU A 139 3.68 -9.99 -19.21
CA LEU A 139 5.07 -10.35 -19.51
C LEU A 139 5.25 -10.93 -20.93
N PHE A 140 4.20 -11.09 -21.74
CA PHE A 140 4.35 -11.54 -23.13
C PHE A 140 3.91 -10.47 -24.14
N ALA A 141 3.14 -9.48 -23.71
CA ALA A 141 2.67 -8.39 -24.56
C ALA A 141 2.66 -7.04 -23.82
N PRO A 142 3.81 -6.38 -23.64
CA PRO A 142 3.91 -5.11 -22.89
C PRO A 142 3.12 -3.96 -23.50
N GLY A 143 2.97 -3.96 -24.83
CA GLY A 143 2.18 -2.97 -25.57
C GLY A 143 0.72 -3.37 -25.75
N ALA A 144 0.24 -4.40 -25.06
CA ALA A 144 -1.16 -4.78 -25.12
C ALA A 144 -2.05 -3.65 -24.57
N PRO A 145 -3.29 -3.53 -25.08
CA PRO A 145 -4.25 -2.60 -24.51
C PRO A 145 -4.61 -2.97 -23.06
N PRO A 146 -5.27 -2.05 -22.32
CA PRO A 146 -5.72 -2.29 -20.95
C PRO A 146 -6.53 -3.57 -20.82
N SER A 147 -6.16 -4.41 -19.85
CA SER A 147 -6.91 -5.64 -19.55
C SER A 147 -8.28 -5.36 -18.93
N GLY A 148 -8.51 -4.13 -18.44
CA GLY A 148 -9.79 -3.71 -17.89
C GLY A 148 -10.03 -4.18 -16.46
N PRO A 149 -11.30 -4.39 -16.06
CA PRO A 149 -11.67 -4.81 -14.71
C PRO A 149 -11.00 -6.11 -14.27
N LEU A 150 -10.55 -6.13 -13.03
CA LEU A 150 -10.01 -7.32 -12.39
C LEU A 150 -11.14 -8.15 -11.77
N ASP A 151 -10.87 -9.42 -11.52
CA ASP A 151 -11.83 -10.28 -10.83
C ASP A 151 -12.13 -9.77 -9.41
N GLY A 152 -13.31 -10.11 -8.89
CA GLY A 152 -13.79 -9.57 -7.62
C GLY A 152 -12.92 -9.91 -6.42
N LEU A 153 -12.23 -11.06 -6.41
CA LEU A 153 -11.37 -11.46 -5.30
C LEU A 153 -10.08 -10.62 -5.29
N LEU A 154 -9.44 -10.49 -6.46
CA LEU A 154 -8.27 -9.63 -6.60
C LEU A 154 -8.61 -8.16 -6.34
N ALA A 155 -9.77 -7.69 -6.84
CA ALA A 155 -10.25 -6.33 -6.57
C ALA A 155 -10.46 -6.10 -5.06
N ALA A 156 -11.13 -7.01 -4.35
CA ALA A 156 -11.33 -6.90 -2.91
C ALA A 156 -10.00 -6.88 -2.13
N TYR A 157 -9.04 -7.71 -2.54
CA TYR A 157 -7.69 -7.70 -1.97
C TYR A 157 -7.01 -6.33 -2.17
N LEU A 158 -7.04 -5.80 -3.40
CA LEU A 158 -6.44 -4.50 -3.73
C LEU A 158 -7.11 -3.33 -3.02
N ILE A 159 -8.44 -3.36 -2.84
CA ILE A 159 -9.18 -2.35 -2.06
C ILE A 159 -8.76 -2.38 -0.59
N ASN A 160 -8.59 -3.59 -0.02
CA ASN A 160 -8.10 -3.73 1.36
C ASN A 160 -6.68 -3.16 1.50
N GLU A 161 -5.77 -3.49 0.58
CA GLU A 161 -4.41 -2.94 0.57
C GLU A 161 -4.40 -1.41 0.37
N ALA A 162 -5.24 -0.87 -0.52
CA ALA A 162 -5.41 0.56 -0.72
C ALA A 162 -5.90 1.25 0.56
N THR A 163 -6.84 0.64 1.28
CA THR A 163 -7.37 1.16 2.55
C THR A 163 -6.30 1.17 3.63
N LYS A 164 -5.50 0.10 3.74
CA LYS A 164 -4.36 0.03 4.66
C LYS A 164 -3.35 1.13 4.37
N MET A 165 -3.07 1.38 3.09
CA MET A 165 -2.12 2.41 2.64
C MET A 165 -2.66 3.85 2.68
N SER A 166 -3.93 4.04 3.03
CA SER A 166 -4.56 5.35 2.98
C SER A 166 -3.90 6.34 3.97
N PRO A 167 -3.48 7.54 3.51
CA PRO A 167 -3.00 8.59 4.40
C PRO A 167 -4.06 9.06 5.42
N LEU A 168 -5.35 8.80 5.17
CA LEU A 168 -6.45 9.16 6.06
C LEU A 168 -6.81 8.06 7.06
N LEU A 169 -6.13 6.91 7.02
CA LEU A 169 -6.45 5.77 7.87
C LEU A 169 -6.41 6.13 9.36
N LEU A 170 -5.37 6.85 9.81
CA LEU A 170 -5.24 7.22 11.22
C LEU A 170 -6.38 8.14 11.69
N ASN A 171 -6.79 9.08 10.84
CA ASN A 171 -7.93 9.96 11.14
C ASN A 171 -9.23 9.15 11.22
N ARG A 172 -9.42 8.18 10.32
CA ARG A 172 -10.58 7.28 10.32
C ARG A 172 -10.63 6.41 11.58
N VAL A 173 -9.49 5.87 12.03
CA VAL A 173 -9.38 5.12 13.29
C VAL A 173 -9.75 6.02 14.47
N LEU A 174 -9.18 7.24 14.54
CA LEU A 174 -9.46 8.16 15.65
C LEU A 174 -10.95 8.51 15.74
N LEU A 175 -11.60 8.77 14.60
CA LEU A 175 -13.03 9.11 14.52
C LEU A 175 -13.95 7.94 14.87
N GLY A 176 -13.52 6.70 14.60
CA GLY A 176 -14.30 5.50 14.91
C GLY A 176 -14.38 5.16 16.40
N ASP A 177 -13.48 5.72 17.22
CA ASP A 177 -13.39 5.53 18.68
C ASP A 177 -13.40 4.07 19.16
N ASN A 178 -13.01 3.13 18.29
CA ASN A 178 -13.01 1.69 18.55
C ASN A 178 -11.61 1.09 18.38
N TYR A 179 -10.63 1.75 18.97
CA TYR A 179 -9.21 1.37 18.89
C TYR A 179 -8.63 1.00 20.25
N SER A 180 -7.61 0.16 20.22
CA SER A 180 -6.91 -0.34 21.40
C SER A 180 -5.41 -0.39 21.15
N LEU A 181 -4.63 -0.28 22.23
CA LEU A 181 -3.21 -0.57 22.17
C LEU A 181 -2.98 -2.07 22.02
N LYS A 182 -2.07 -2.43 21.13
CA LYS A 182 -1.54 -3.77 20.99
C LYS A 182 -0.02 -3.71 21.04
N GLN A 183 0.59 -4.64 21.75
CA GLN A 183 2.04 -4.84 21.70
C GLN A 183 2.34 -5.93 20.69
N GLU A 184 3.15 -5.61 19.69
CA GLU A 184 3.59 -6.58 18.70
C GLU A 184 5.06 -6.89 18.91
N THR A 185 5.37 -8.19 18.95
CA THR A 185 6.73 -8.69 19.05
C THR A 185 7.20 -9.08 17.66
N PHE A 186 8.25 -8.42 17.19
CA PHE A 186 8.88 -8.73 15.93
C PHE A 186 9.71 -10.01 16.03
N THR A 187 10.00 -10.62 14.88
CA THR A 187 10.91 -11.76 14.76
C THR A 187 12.31 -11.47 15.33
N SER A 188 12.70 -10.19 15.42
CA SER A 188 13.93 -9.73 16.07
C SER A 188 13.88 -9.68 17.60
N GLY A 189 12.73 -9.98 18.21
CA GLY A 189 12.47 -9.84 19.64
C GLY A 189 12.13 -8.41 20.09
N ALA A 190 12.21 -7.42 19.20
CA ALA A 190 11.81 -6.05 19.49
C ALA A 190 10.30 -5.97 19.70
N ARG A 191 9.86 -5.24 20.73
CA ARG A 191 8.45 -4.94 20.98
C ARG A 191 8.11 -3.55 20.49
N ARG A 192 6.98 -3.41 19.80
CA ARG A 192 6.46 -2.11 19.37
C ARG A 192 5.01 -1.96 19.78
N THR A 193 4.65 -0.74 20.10
CA THR A 193 3.28 -0.32 20.32
C THR A 193 2.61 -0.13 18.97
N ALA A 194 1.46 -0.78 18.78
CA ALA A 194 0.61 -0.66 17.61
C ALA A 194 -0.80 -0.25 18.05
N ILE A 195 -1.52 0.40 17.14
CA ILE A 195 -2.94 0.71 17.30
C ILE A 195 -3.74 -0.32 16.52
N HIS A 196 -4.74 -0.91 17.16
CA HIS A 196 -5.61 -1.89 16.55
C HIS A 196 -7.07 -1.45 16.66
N ASP A 197 -7.74 -1.33 15.52
CA ASP A 197 -9.17 -1.02 15.40
C ASP A 197 -9.94 -2.28 14.95
N LYS A 198 -10.87 -2.73 15.78
CA LYS A 198 -11.66 -3.95 15.51
C LYS A 198 -12.74 -3.75 14.44
N SER A 199 -13.16 -2.51 14.20
CA SER A 199 -14.25 -2.18 13.30
C SER A 199 -13.81 -2.21 11.83
N LEU A 200 -12.54 -1.87 11.56
CA LEU A 200 -12.06 -1.70 10.19
C LEU A 200 -11.85 -3.01 9.41
N LYS A 201 -11.93 -4.18 10.06
CA LYS A 201 -11.76 -5.52 9.44
C LYS A 201 -10.59 -5.60 8.45
N LEU A 202 -9.52 -4.83 8.70
CA LEU A 202 -8.30 -4.84 7.89
C LEU A 202 -7.49 -6.06 8.31
N ALA A 203 -7.78 -7.17 7.63
CA ALA A 203 -7.18 -8.47 7.89
C ALA A 203 -5.80 -8.63 7.29
#